data_AF-F2U0G6-F1
#
_entry.id   AF-F2U0G6-F1
#
_cell.length_a   1.000
_cell.length_b   1.000
_cell.length_c   1.000
_cell.angle_alpha   90.00
_cell.angle_beta   90.00
_cell.angle_gamma   90.00
#
_symmetry.space_group_name_H-M   'P 1'
#
loop_
_entity.id
_entity.type
_entity.pdbx_description
1 polymer ?
#
loop_
_entity_poly.entity_id
_entity_poly.type
_entity_poly.pdbx_seq_one_letter_code
_entity_poly.pdbx_strand_id
1 'polypeptide(L)'
;MMMNSRVGGGGGGGGGGGRVRVSALPLLAVVVFAVLATVAWVGDSVSVTGGPNPDATPIPLFQAYTNALPEDLLDMLMEDALLYDKMAKSGGNLKFGKLPTTWYPLVGDDYRPPRFASEVAISFLRDLDFPGDLLHEHGVIGAEWWYQVRDRDENIGFHFDKDEAVASLEMRLSHPVLSTVTYLSNTGGPTLIFNQSSIDGNDNQPTIPELGALSFPARNKHINFHGNLLHGVVGSLTNAPQGVTQRRVTFLVNWWSVKAQPPNCQPLSRDQIRQFEEISRGAVALIDQKAFHSAHPSALVDVTSPDEAAQISDDEYFTVTLTPEERTHIWWNHSLPSDGTYQIRWKGDALLGGVSVLDLYEGPSVRRVFSTPKPKLFLFYDENKHNLWELEKLFLPAVKPHADAFLMFTAERKKTKDAMNTLGIVDGDLPTVAIHDTTDDNKAVMTGIFSRARVEDFIARFRKQHSSEQQQEQTQDDQEEKEEEKEEDKYQDE
;
A
#
# COMPACT_ATOMS: atom_id res chain seq x y z
N MET A 1 16.53 41.69 36.53
CA MET A 1 17.43 40.97 37.46
C MET A 1 18.00 39.79 36.68
N MET A 2 19.08 39.93 35.89
CA MET A 2 20.49 40.18 36.24
C MET A 2 21.10 39.14 37.19
N MET A 3 21.98 38.29 36.63
CA MET A 3 23.30 37.81 37.09
C MET A 3 23.70 36.67 36.11
N ASN A 4 24.68 36.75 35.18
CA ASN A 4 26.12 37.08 35.24
C ASN A 4 26.82 36.40 36.43
N SER A 5 27.91 35.64 36.32
CA SER A 5 29.15 35.71 35.52
C SER A 5 30.02 34.47 35.88
N ARG A 6 30.95 33.92 35.08
CA ARG A 6 32.38 34.30 34.84
C ARG A 6 32.98 33.20 33.93
N VAL A 7 33.69 33.49 32.82
CA VAL A 7 35.09 33.97 32.63
C VAL A 7 36.20 32.95 32.89
N GLY A 8 37.03 32.73 31.86
CA GLY A 8 38.44 32.31 31.90
C GLY A 8 38.68 30.93 31.27
N GLY A 9 39.56 30.71 30.30
CA GLY A 9 40.65 31.50 29.73
C GLY A 9 41.27 30.71 28.56
N GLY A 10 42.06 31.39 27.73
CA GLY A 10 42.57 30.88 26.46
C GLY A 10 43.71 29.86 26.54
N GLY A 11 43.98 29.25 25.39
CA GLY A 11 45.12 28.38 25.12
C GLY A 11 45.20 28.12 23.62
N GLY A 12 46.09 28.84 22.94
CA GLY A 12 46.38 28.62 21.52
C GLY A 12 47.14 27.32 21.30
N GLY A 13 46.92 26.71 20.14
CA GLY A 13 47.67 25.56 19.66
C GLY A 13 47.40 25.37 18.17
N GLY A 14 48.35 25.80 17.34
CA GLY A 14 48.33 25.55 15.90
C GLY A 14 48.59 24.07 15.61
N GLY A 15 48.08 23.60 14.48
CA GLY A 15 48.33 22.24 14.02
C GLY A 15 47.70 21.92 12.68
N GLY A 16 48.53 21.97 11.63
CA GLY A 16 48.51 21.00 10.52
C GLY A 16 47.31 20.97 9.59
N GLY A 17 47.43 21.66 8.45
CA GLY A 17 46.65 21.34 7.26
C GLY A 17 47.00 19.95 6.72
N GLY A 18 46.05 19.02 6.83
CA GLY A 18 46.07 17.73 6.13
C GLY A 18 44.96 17.69 5.08
N ARG A 19 45.31 17.90 3.81
CA ARG A 19 44.42 17.58 2.68
C ARG A 19 44.36 16.06 2.55
N VAL A 20 43.24 15.46 2.95
CA VAL A 20 42.92 14.08 2.59
C VAL A 20 42.36 14.09 1.17
N ARG A 21 43.14 13.58 0.21
CA ARG A 21 42.64 13.21 -1.11
C ARG A 21 41.83 11.92 -0.96
N VAL A 22 40.51 12.00 -1.11
CA VAL A 22 39.67 10.82 -1.30
C VAL A 22 39.82 10.41 -2.77
N SER A 23 40.50 9.29 -3.02
CA SER A 23 40.59 8.68 -4.34
C SER A 23 39.26 8.03 -4.71
N ALA A 24 38.67 8.46 -5.82
CA ALA A 24 37.58 7.76 -6.47
C ALA A 24 38.08 6.40 -6.98
N LEU A 25 37.46 5.32 -6.52
CA LEU A 25 37.54 3.98 -7.11
C LEU A 25 36.16 3.69 -7.76
N PRO A 26 36.12 3.07 -8.95
CA PRO A 26 34.90 2.99 -9.75
C PRO A 26 33.98 1.86 -9.26
N LEU A 27 32.68 2.13 -9.36
CA LEU A 27 31.51 1.31 -9.03
C LEU A 27 31.42 -0.08 -9.73
N LEU A 28 32.45 -0.51 -10.46
CA LEU A 28 32.36 -1.64 -11.40
C LEU A 28 32.37 -3.02 -10.73
N ALA A 29 32.79 -3.13 -9.47
CA ALA A 29 32.94 -4.41 -8.78
C ALA A 29 31.64 -4.98 -8.16
N VAL A 30 30.57 -4.18 -8.08
CA VAL A 30 29.30 -4.62 -7.46
C VAL A 30 28.36 -5.29 -8.47
N VAL A 31 28.52 -5.03 -9.77
CA VAL A 31 27.61 -5.53 -10.82
C VAL A 31 27.91 -7.00 -11.21
N VAL A 32 29.16 -7.46 -11.09
CA VAL A 32 29.55 -8.81 -11.54
C VAL A 32 29.06 -9.93 -10.59
N PHE A 33 28.80 -9.64 -9.32
CA PHE A 33 28.25 -10.63 -8.39
C PHE A 33 26.73 -10.85 -8.55
N ALA A 34 26.00 -9.90 -9.15
CA ALA A 34 24.55 -10.02 -9.33
C ALA A 34 24.16 -10.91 -10.52
N VAL A 35 25.03 -11.05 -11.53
CA VAL A 35 24.72 -11.79 -12.77
C VAL A 35 24.97 -13.30 -12.64
N LEU A 36 25.83 -13.74 -11.72
CA LEU A 36 26.17 -15.17 -11.55
C LEU A 36 25.22 -15.94 -10.62
N ALA A 37 24.29 -15.26 -9.94
CA ALA A 37 23.30 -15.91 -9.06
C ALA A 37 22.03 -16.36 -9.80
N THR A 38 21.84 -15.94 -11.07
CA THR A 38 20.57 -16.10 -11.80
C THR A 38 20.48 -17.40 -12.62
N VAL A 39 21.54 -18.20 -12.71
CA VAL A 39 21.60 -19.34 -13.66
C VAL A 39 21.27 -20.71 -13.02
N ALA A 40 20.86 -20.78 -11.75
CA ALA A 40 20.63 -22.06 -11.07
C ALA A 40 19.26 -22.18 -10.36
N TRP A 41 18.19 -21.69 -10.98
CA TRP A 41 16.81 -21.91 -10.48
C TRP A 41 15.86 -22.31 -11.62
N VAL A 42 16.14 -23.47 -12.22
CA VAL A 42 15.15 -24.22 -13.00
C VAL A 42 14.75 -25.40 -12.14
N GLY A 43 13.65 -25.26 -11.42
CA GLY A 43 13.08 -26.30 -10.58
C GLY A 43 11.64 -25.95 -10.25
N ASP A 44 10.72 -26.61 -10.96
CA ASP A 44 9.28 -26.73 -10.72
C ASP A 44 8.54 -25.48 -10.21
N SER A 45 7.88 -24.80 -11.15
CA SER A 45 6.84 -23.83 -10.87
C SER A 45 5.67 -24.52 -10.16
N VAL A 46 5.72 -24.59 -8.83
CA VAL A 46 4.53 -24.82 -8.01
C VAL A 46 3.65 -23.59 -8.21
N SER A 47 2.63 -23.70 -9.05
CA SER A 47 1.56 -22.72 -9.10
C SER A 47 0.84 -22.75 -7.75
N VAL A 48 1.21 -21.85 -6.84
CA VAL A 48 0.38 -21.56 -5.66
C VAL A 48 -0.80 -20.72 -6.14
N THR A 49 -1.75 -21.37 -6.83
CA THR A 49 -3.10 -20.86 -6.99
C THR A 49 -3.81 -21.04 -5.66
N GLY A 50 -3.39 -20.28 -4.66
CA GLY A 50 -4.10 -20.09 -3.40
C GLY A 50 -5.09 -18.92 -3.45
N GLY A 51 -5.33 -18.36 -4.65
CA GLY A 51 -6.44 -17.45 -4.86
C GLY A 51 -7.76 -18.24 -4.80
N PRO A 52 -8.83 -17.68 -4.20
CA PRO A 52 -10.13 -18.35 -4.15
C PRO A 52 -10.59 -18.74 -5.56
N ASN A 53 -11.17 -19.93 -5.69
CA ASN A 53 -11.83 -20.39 -6.91
C ASN A 53 -12.92 -19.37 -7.29
N PRO A 54 -12.83 -18.67 -8.44
CA PRO A 54 -13.79 -17.61 -8.81
C PRO A 54 -15.23 -18.13 -9.02
N ASP A 55 -15.41 -19.46 -9.12
CA ASP A 55 -16.70 -20.11 -9.33
C ASP A 55 -17.38 -20.62 -8.03
N ALA A 56 -16.72 -20.54 -6.87
CA ALA A 56 -17.35 -20.82 -5.57
C ALA A 56 -18.05 -19.54 -5.08
N THR A 57 -19.30 -19.64 -4.62
CA THR A 57 -20.21 -18.56 -4.23
C THR A 57 -19.48 -17.30 -3.74
N PRO A 58 -19.57 -16.15 -4.43
CA PRO A 58 -18.51 -15.14 -4.35
C PRO A 58 -18.73 -14.32 -3.08
N ILE A 59 -17.88 -14.53 -2.07
CA ILE A 59 -17.74 -13.52 -1.02
C ILE A 59 -17.47 -12.19 -1.76
N PRO A 60 -18.28 -11.14 -1.57
CA PRO A 60 -18.08 -9.89 -2.27
C PRO A 60 -16.70 -9.31 -1.95
N LEU A 61 -16.16 -8.48 -2.85
CA LEU A 61 -14.86 -7.82 -2.63
C LEU A 61 -14.82 -7.06 -1.31
N PHE A 62 -15.95 -6.47 -0.91
CA PHE A 62 -16.19 -5.88 0.39
C PHE A 62 -17.69 -5.92 0.72
N GLN A 63 -18.03 -6.09 2.00
CA GLN A 63 -19.39 -6.06 2.52
C GLN A 63 -19.40 -5.40 3.90
N ALA A 64 -20.42 -4.58 4.17
CA ALA A 64 -20.59 -3.97 5.48
C ALA A 64 -21.91 -4.34 6.15
N TYR A 65 -21.93 -4.24 7.47
CA TYR A 65 -23.04 -4.54 8.36
C TYR A 65 -23.13 -3.48 9.44
N THR A 66 -24.34 -3.15 9.84
CA THR A 66 -24.61 -2.33 11.03
C THR A 66 -25.24 -3.23 12.09
N ASN A 67 -25.06 -2.84 13.35
CA ASN A 67 -25.51 -3.65 14.47
C ASN A 67 -24.92 -5.08 14.42
N ALA A 68 -23.63 -5.19 14.07
CA ALA A 68 -22.98 -6.48 13.84
C ALA A 68 -22.90 -7.34 15.10
N LEU A 69 -22.82 -6.73 16.27
CA LEU A 69 -22.64 -7.38 17.57
C LEU A 69 -23.69 -6.90 18.59
N PRO A 70 -24.02 -7.71 19.62
CA PRO A 70 -24.83 -7.26 20.75
C PRO A 70 -24.20 -6.05 21.47
N GLU A 71 -25.04 -5.13 21.95
CA GLU A 71 -24.58 -3.91 22.62
C GLU A 71 -23.71 -4.17 23.85
N ASP A 72 -24.13 -5.10 24.71
CA ASP A 72 -23.37 -5.51 25.89
C ASP A 72 -21.98 -6.06 25.51
N LEU A 73 -21.88 -6.74 24.37
CA LEU A 73 -20.60 -7.28 23.90
C LEU A 73 -19.66 -6.17 23.42
N LEU A 74 -20.17 -5.11 22.80
CA LEU A 74 -19.35 -3.99 22.34
C LEU A 74 -18.73 -3.21 23.49
N ASP A 75 -19.47 -3.03 24.58
CA ASP A 75 -18.96 -2.35 25.76
C ASP A 75 -17.83 -3.18 26.39
N MET A 76 -17.97 -4.51 26.42
CA MET A 76 -16.89 -5.41 26.84
C MET A 76 -15.69 -5.37 25.89
N LEU A 77 -15.90 -5.34 24.56
CA LEU A 77 -14.82 -5.21 23.58
C LEU A 77 -14.07 -3.88 23.70
N MET A 78 -14.74 -2.80 24.08
CA MET A 78 -14.09 -1.51 24.35
C MET A 78 -13.12 -1.62 25.53
N GLU A 79 -13.53 -2.29 26.61
CA GLU A 79 -12.66 -2.54 27.76
C GLU A 79 -11.50 -3.49 27.41
N ASP A 80 -11.77 -4.56 26.65
CA ASP A 80 -10.75 -5.45 26.08
C ASP A 80 -9.72 -4.64 25.27
N ALA A 81 -10.16 -3.69 24.44
CA ALA A 81 -9.29 -2.85 23.61
C ALA A 81 -8.35 -1.97 24.45
N LEU A 82 -8.85 -1.38 25.55
CA LEU A 82 -8.04 -0.56 26.45
C LEU A 82 -7.01 -1.41 27.21
N LEU A 83 -7.39 -2.62 27.64
CA LEU A 83 -6.47 -3.57 28.23
C LEU A 83 -5.38 -3.98 27.22
N TYR A 84 -5.79 -4.30 25.99
CA TYR A 84 -4.88 -4.70 24.92
C TYR A 84 -3.87 -3.60 24.57
N ASP A 85 -4.33 -2.35 24.42
CA ASP A 85 -3.48 -1.17 24.17
C ASP A 85 -2.44 -0.98 25.28
N LYS A 86 -2.84 -1.18 26.55
CA LYS A 86 -1.93 -1.13 27.70
C LYS A 86 -0.90 -2.25 27.66
N MET A 87 -1.32 -3.48 27.36
CA MET A 87 -0.42 -4.63 27.25
C MET A 87 0.61 -4.41 26.13
N ALA A 88 0.15 -4.02 24.95
CA ALA A 88 0.96 -3.71 23.78
C ALA A 88 2.07 -2.68 24.09
N LYS A 89 1.72 -1.59 24.78
CA LYS A 89 2.69 -0.55 25.19
C LYS A 89 3.71 -1.04 26.21
N SER A 90 3.35 -2.02 27.03
CA SER A 90 4.22 -2.57 28.08
C SER A 90 5.13 -3.72 27.60
N GLY A 91 4.73 -4.44 26.55
CA GLY A 91 5.39 -5.66 26.07
C GLY A 91 6.67 -5.42 25.24
N GLY A 92 7.00 -4.16 24.97
CA GLY A 92 7.98 -3.79 23.96
C GLY A 92 7.43 -4.02 22.55
N ASN A 93 7.89 -3.22 21.59
CA ASN A 93 7.51 -3.43 20.19
C ASN A 93 8.13 -4.73 19.68
N LEU A 94 7.40 -5.49 18.84
CA LEU A 94 8.01 -6.56 18.06
C LEU A 94 9.07 -5.97 17.13
N LYS A 95 9.89 -6.85 16.53
CA LYS A 95 10.80 -6.48 15.44
C LYS A 95 10.00 -5.64 14.42
N PHE A 96 10.56 -4.50 14.02
CA PHE A 96 9.94 -3.52 13.10
C PHE A 96 8.76 -2.71 13.66
N GLY A 97 8.60 -2.59 14.98
CA GLY A 97 7.62 -1.66 15.55
C GLY A 97 6.17 -2.15 15.54
N LYS A 98 5.94 -3.43 15.21
CA LYS A 98 4.58 -3.99 15.09
C LYS A 98 4.02 -4.42 16.45
N LEU A 99 2.70 -4.25 16.60
CA LEU A 99 1.97 -4.80 17.73
C LEU A 99 1.76 -6.30 17.52
N PRO A 100 1.79 -7.12 18.58
CA PRO A 100 1.44 -8.52 18.46
C PRO A 100 -0.02 -8.66 18.02
N THR A 101 -0.34 -9.77 17.36
CA THR A 101 -1.70 -10.23 17.08
C THR A 101 -1.94 -11.57 17.78
N THR A 102 -3.20 -11.98 17.93
CA THR A 102 -3.57 -13.20 18.69
C THR A 102 -4.32 -14.19 17.81
N TRP A 103 -4.12 -15.49 18.05
CA TRP A 103 -4.78 -16.56 17.30
C TRP A 103 -5.95 -17.20 18.06
N TYR A 104 -7.07 -17.39 17.37
CA TYR A 104 -8.21 -18.19 17.81
C TYR A 104 -8.50 -19.31 16.80
N PRO A 105 -8.29 -20.59 17.16
CA PRO A 105 -8.58 -21.72 16.27
C PRO A 105 -10.10 -21.91 16.13
N LEU A 106 -10.57 -22.14 14.91
CA LEU A 106 -11.99 -22.36 14.61
C LEU A 106 -12.33 -23.83 14.35
N VAL A 107 -11.32 -24.65 14.03
CA VAL A 107 -11.44 -26.08 13.72
C VAL A 107 -10.26 -26.86 14.28
N GLY A 108 -10.34 -28.19 14.23
CA GLY A 108 -9.27 -29.10 14.60
C GLY A 108 -9.13 -29.33 16.11
N ASP A 109 -8.09 -30.08 16.49
CA ASP A 109 -7.88 -30.53 17.87
C ASP A 109 -7.57 -29.39 18.85
N ASP A 110 -7.10 -28.25 18.35
CA ASP A 110 -6.81 -27.05 19.13
C ASP A 110 -8.06 -26.17 19.36
N TYR A 111 -9.20 -26.49 18.73
CA TYR A 111 -10.44 -25.75 18.91
C TYR A 111 -10.86 -25.75 20.38
N ARG A 112 -11.37 -24.60 20.83
CA ARG A 112 -11.90 -24.42 22.18
C ARG A 112 -13.09 -23.47 22.17
N PRO A 113 -14.05 -23.63 23.09
CA PRO A 113 -15.12 -22.66 23.28
C PRO A 113 -14.57 -21.25 23.59
N PRO A 114 -15.27 -20.18 23.18
CA PRO A 114 -14.91 -18.82 23.54
C PRO A 114 -14.88 -18.59 25.04
N ARG A 115 -13.90 -17.80 25.52
CA ARG A 115 -13.67 -17.57 26.95
C ARG A 115 -13.98 -16.14 27.41
N PHE A 116 -13.78 -15.16 26.54
CA PHE A 116 -13.92 -13.73 26.83
C PHE A 116 -14.50 -12.99 25.60
N ALA A 117 -14.81 -11.70 25.73
CA ALA A 117 -15.56 -10.94 24.74
C ALA A 117 -14.97 -11.00 23.34
N SER A 118 -13.65 -10.85 23.18
CA SER A 118 -13.00 -10.95 21.87
C SER A 118 -13.26 -12.31 21.17
N GLU A 119 -13.14 -13.45 21.89
CA GLU A 119 -13.41 -14.78 21.30
C GLU A 119 -14.93 -14.99 21.04
N VAL A 120 -15.80 -14.39 21.86
CA VAL A 120 -17.26 -14.41 21.64
C VAL A 120 -17.59 -13.61 20.39
N ALA A 121 -17.02 -12.42 20.21
CA ALA A 121 -17.20 -11.58 19.04
C ALA A 121 -16.76 -12.29 17.75
N ILE A 122 -15.61 -12.98 17.77
CA ILE A 122 -15.18 -13.82 16.65
C ILE A 122 -16.26 -14.85 16.29
N SER A 123 -16.94 -15.44 17.29
CA SER A 123 -18.03 -16.39 17.01
C SER A 123 -19.24 -15.74 16.34
N PHE A 124 -19.58 -14.49 16.65
CA PHE A 124 -20.63 -13.74 15.95
C PHE A 124 -20.20 -13.36 14.53
N LEU A 125 -19.02 -12.77 14.39
CA LEU A 125 -18.49 -12.30 13.11
C LEU A 125 -18.23 -13.44 12.14
N ARG A 126 -17.81 -14.62 12.61
CA ARG A 126 -17.63 -15.81 11.77
C ARG A 126 -18.92 -16.16 11.00
N ASP A 127 -20.06 -16.18 11.68
CA ASP A 127 -21.34 -16.53 11.04
C ASP A 127 -21.85 -15.40 10.13
N LEU A 128 -21.44 -14.16 10.41
CA LEU A 128 -21.76 -13.00 9.59
C LEU A 128 -20.93 -12.97 8.29
N ASP A 129 -19.64 -13.27 8.40
CA ASP A 129 -18.68 -13.22 7.28
C ASP A 129 -18.75 -14.47 6.41
N PHE A 130 -19.11 -15.61 7.01
CA PHE A 130 -19.21 -16.90 6.34
C PHE A 130 -20.58 -17.54 6.61
N PRO A 131 -21.67 -17.02 6.03
CA PRO A 131 -22.98 -17.64 6.16
C PRO A 131 -23.00 -19.04 5.52
N GLY A 132 -23.71 -19.97 6.14
CA GLY A 132 -23.82 -21.35 5.66
C GLY A 132 -22.49 -22.11 5.74
N ASP A 133 -22.12 -22.78 4.65
CA ASP A 133 -20.92 -23.64 4.59
C ASP A 133 -19.66 -22.90 4.08
N LEU A 134 -19.75 -21.59 3.81
CA LEU A 134 -18.66 -20.80 3.21
C LEU A 134 -17.34 -20.87 4.00
N LEU A 135 -17.41 -20.99 5.34
CA LEU A 135 -16.22 -21.12 6.18
C LEU A 135 -15.40 -22.36 5.76
N HIS A 136 -16.09 -23.47 5.52
CA HIS A 136 -15.50 -24.73 5.10
C HIS A 136 -15.10 -24.71 3.62
N GLU A 137 -15.92 -24.12 2.75
CA GLU A 137 -15.62 -23.99 1.31
C GLU A 137 -14.34 -23.18 1.06
N HIS A 138 -14.09 -22.15 1.87
CA HIS A 138 -12.87 -21.35 1.82
C HIS A 138 -11.71 -21.91 2.68
N GLY A 139 -11.91 -23.06 3.33
CA GLY A 139 -10.89 -23.74 4.13
C GLY A 139 -10.38 -22.92 5.31
N VAL A 140 -11.21 -22.03 5.89
CA VAL A 140 -10.80 -21.18 7.02
C VAL A 140 -10.63 -22.03 8.27
N ILE A 141 -9.43 -22.00 8.85
CA ILE A 141 -9.08 -22.82 10.03
C ILE A 141 -8.99 -22.01 11.33
N GLY A 142 -8.88 -20.69 11.24
CA GLY A 142 -8.80 -19.84 12.41
C GLY A 142 -8.81 -18.36 12.12
N ALA A 143 -8.81 -17.60 13.20
CA ALA A 143 -8.89 -16.15 13.20
C ALA A 143 -7.65 -15.56 13.88
N GLU A 144 -6.97 -14.66 13.18
CA GLU A 144 -6.03 -13.72 13.77
C GLU A 144 -6.80 -12.47 14.20
N TRP A 145 -6.62 -11.99 15.43
CA TRP A 145 -7.34 -10.81 15.91
C TRP A 145 -6.45 -9.89 16.75
N TRP A 146 -6.79 -8.61 16.75
CA TRP A 146 -6.16 -7.57 17.55
C TRP A 146 -7.04 -6.33 17.66
N TYR A 147 -6.62 -5.38 18.50
CA TYR A 147 -7.24 -4.07 18.61
C TYR A 147 -6.33 -2.99 18.01
N GLN A 148 -6.94 -1.97 17.42
CA GLN A 148 -6.25 -0.73 17.11
C GLN A 148 -6.91 0.42 17.87
N VAL A 149 -6.10 1.16 18.59
CA VAL A 149 -6.50 2.37 19.31
C VAL A 149 -5.65 3.52 18.82
N ARG A 150 -6.22 4.34 17.95
CA ARG A 150 -5.52 5.37 17.18
C ARG A 150 -6.06 6.76 17.48
N ASP A 151 -5.22 7.77 17.30
CA ASP A 151 -5.70 9.15 17.36
C ASP A 151 -6.65 9.44 16.20
N ARG A 152 -7.45 10.49 16.36
CA ARG A 152 -8.61 10.79 15.51
C ARG A 152 -8.27 11.05 14.04
N ASP A 153 -7.14 11.69 13.80
CA ASP A 153 -6.62 12.10 12.48
C ASP A 153 -5.37 11.29 12.08
N GLU A 154 -5.09 10.19 12.81
CA GLU A 154 -3.96 9.34 12.52
C GLU A 154 -4.20 8.54 11.23
N ASN A 155 -3.23 8.60 10.32
CA ASN A 155 -3.23 7.76 9.11
C ASN A 155 -2.68 6.37 9.43
N ILE A 156 -3.22 5.36 8.76
CA ILE A 156 -2.58 4.06 8.63
C ILE A 156 -2.18 3.93 7.17
N GLY A 157 -0.88 3.79 6.92
CA GLY A 157 -0.34 3.64 5.57
C GLY A 157 -1.01 2.49 4.83
N PHE A 158 -1.17 2.63 3.52
CA PHE A 158 -1.81 1.60 2.70
C PHE A 158 -0.97 0.34 2.68
N HIS A 159 -1.59 -0.80 2.98
CA HIS A 159 -0.91 -2.08 3.08
C HIS A 159 -1.84 -3.23 2.72
N PHE A 160 -1.24 -4.40 2.58
CA PHE A 160 -1.92 -5.67 2.58
C PHE A 160 -1.75 -6.35 3.94
N ASP A 161 -2.83 -6.93 4.43
CA ASP A 161 -2.75 -7.88 5.53
C ASP A 161 -2.06 -9.14 5.05
N LYS A 162 -1.04 -9.58 5.78
CA LYS A 162 -0.19 -10.68 5.34
C LYS A 162 0.49 -11.38 6.51
N ASP A 163 0.94 -12.60 6.25
CA ASP A 163 1.92 -13.27 7.08
C ASP A 163 3.26 -12.55 6.95
N GLU A 164 3.64 -11.84 8.00
CA GLU A 164 4.84 -11.02 8.03
C GLU A 164 6.13 -11.85 8.02
N ALA A 165 6.10 -13.08 8.54
CA ALA A 165 7.26 -13.96 8.51
C ALA A 165 7.51 -14.44 7.09
N VAL A 166 6.46 -14.90 6.41
CA VAL A 166 6.52 -15.33 5.01
C VAL A 166 6.99 -14.17 4.11
N ALA A 167 6.40 -12.98 4.27
CA ALA A 167 6.81 -11.81 3.49
C ALA A 167 8.30 -11.45 3.71
N SER A 168 8.79 -11.55 4.94
CA SER A 168 10.17 -11.18 5.28
C SER A 168 11.20 -12.25 4.90
N LEU A 169 10.84 -13.53 4.99
CA LEU A 169 11.77 -14.66 4.82
C LEU A 169 11.75 -15.23 3.42
N GLU A 170 10.58 -15.23 2.78
CA GLU A 170 10.34 -15.90 1.50
C GLU A 170 10.07 -14.90 0.36
N MET A 171 10.00 -13.59 0.66
CA MET A 171 9.74 -12.52 -0.32
C MET A 171 8.45 -12.75 -1.13
N ARG A 172 7.44 -13.39 -0.52
CA ARG A 172 6.12 -13.63 -1.11
C ARG A 172 5.02 -13.17 -0.17
N LEU A 173 3.87 -12.81 -0.71
CA LEU A 173 2.71 -12.48 0.12
C LEU A 173 1.85 -13.72 0.39
N SER A 174 1.37 -13.84 1.62
CA SER A 174 0.38 -14.82 2.03
C SER A 174 -0.69 -14.06 2.80
N HIS A 175 -1.91 -14.03 2.26
CA HIS A 175 -3.00 -13.19 2.75
C HIS A 175 -4.04 -14.02 3.50
N PRO A 176 -4.81 -13.41 4.42
CA PRO A 176 -6.02 -14.03 4.92
C PRO A 176 -7.05 -14.17 3.78
N VAL A 177 -8.02 -15.07 3.94
CA VAL A 177 -9.19 -15.19 3.07
C VAL A 177 -9.99 -13.90 3.11
N LEU A 178 -10.26 -13.40 4.32
CA LEU A 178 -10.94 -12.13 4.56
C LEU A 178 -10.21 -11.34 5.66
N SER A 179 -10.17 -10.04 5.47
CA SER A 179 -9.78 -9.06 6.49
C SER A 179 -11.01 -8.27 6.92
N THR A 180 -11.01 -7.78 8.16
CA THR A 180 -12.16 -7.07 8.71
C THR A 180 -11.81 -5.89 9.58
N VAL A 181 -12.75 -4.93 9.64
CA VAL A 181 -12.72 -3.81 10.58
C VAL A 181 -14.07 -3.69 11.26
N THR A 182 -14.10 -3.93 12.57
CA THR A 182 -15.27 -3.66 13.42
C THR A 182 -15.01 -2.38 14.20
N TYR A 183 -15.83 -1.35 13.98
CA TYR A 183 -15.70 -0.08 14.69
C TYR A 183 -16.36 -0.16 16.07
N LEU A 184 -15.58 0.11 17.11
CA LEU A 184 -16.05 0.21 18.49
C LEU A 184 -16.31 1.67 18.91
N SER A 185 -15.88 2.64 18.09
CA SER A 185 -16.15 4.07 18.28
C SER A 185 -16.71 4.73 17.01
N ASN A 186 -17.25 5.94 17.18
CA ASN A 186 -17.83 6.77 16.11
C ASN A 186 -16.83 7.80 15.53
N THR A 187 -15.56 7.76 15.95
CA THR A 187 -14.57 8.79 15.61
C THR A 187 -13.36 8.19 14.92
N GLY A 188 -12.72 8.99 14.06
CA GLY A 188 -11.50 8.58 13.36
C GLY A 188 -11.57 8.80 11.85
N GLY A 189 -10.44 8.59 11.18
CA GLY A 189 -10.41 8.46 9.73
C GLY A 189 -11.17 7.21 9.24
N PRO A 190 -11.86 7.29 8.08
CA PRO A 190 -12.43 6.14 7.41
C PRO A 190 -11.37 5.13 6.98
N THR A 191 -11.77 3.86 6.89
CA THR A 191 -11.00 2.83 6.20
C THR A 191 -11.28 2.93 4.71
N LEU A 192 -10.23 3.05 3.89
CA LEU A 192 -10.30 3.02 2.44
C LEU A 192 -9.69 1.72 1.93
N ILE A 193 -10.44 1.00 1.10
CA ILE A 193 -10.08 -0.29 0.51
C ILE A 193 -10.12 -0.14 -1.01
N PHE A 194 -9.08 -0.56 -1.71
CA PHE A 194 -9.03 -0.59 -3.17
C PHE A 194 -9.21 -2.01 -3.67
N ASN A 195 -9.75 -2.17 -4.88
CA ASN A 195 -9.77 -3.44 -5.60
C ASN A 195 -8.40 -3.84 -6.17
N GLN A 196 -7.31 -3.40 -5.54
CA GLN A 196 -5.94 -3.73 -5.91
C GLN A 196 -5.43 -4.86 -5.03
N SER A 197 -4.76 -5.82 -5.65
CA SER A 197 -4.04 -6.90 -4.98
C SER A 197 -2.59 -6.92 -5.44
N SER A 198 -1.71 -7.61 -4.72
CA SER A 198 -0.33 -7.81 -5.16
C SER A 198 0.12 -9.23 -4.84
N ILE A 199 0.94 -9.81 -5.72
CA ILE A 199 1.52 -11.15 -5.51
C ILE A 199 2.76 -11.05 -4.60
N ASP A 200 3.55 -10.00 -4.77
CA ASP A 200 4.86 -9.80 -4.13
C ASP A 200 4.94 -8.54 -3.27
N GLY A 201 3.93 -7.68 -3.34
CA GLY A 201 3.83 -6.40 -2.62
C GLY A 201 4.47 -5.22 -3.33
N ASN A 202 5.00 -5.42 -4.55
CA ASN A 202 5.64 -4.36 -5.32
C ASN A 202 4.75 -3.86 -6.45
N ASP A 203 4.01 -4.77 -7.10
CA ASP A 203 3.13 -4.44 -8.21
C ASP A 203 1.66 -4.69 -7.85
N ASN A 204 0.90 -3.60 -7.81
CA ASN A 204 -0.53 -3.65 -7.59
C ASN A 204 -1.27 -3.98 -8.89
N GLN A 205 -2.27 -4.85 -8.79
CA GLN A 205 -3.14 -5.27 -9.89
C GLN A 205 -4.62 -5.07 -9.51
N PRO A 206 -5.39 -4.27 -10.27
CA PRO A 206 -4.91 -3.44 -11.39
C PRO A 206 -3.96 -2.33 -10.89
N THR A 207 -3.11 -1.79 -11.78
CA THR A 207 -2.19 -0.70 -11.42
C THR A 207 -2.93 0.54 -10.94
N ILE A 208 -4.08 0.83 -11.55
CA ILE A 208 -4.98 1.92 -11.17
C ILE A 208 -6.27 1.27 -10.65
N PRO A 209 -6.70 1.55 -9.41
CA PRO A 209 -7.95 1.01 -8.88
C PRO A 209 -9.16 1.56 -9.65
N GLU A 210 -10.10 0.68 -9.94
CA GLU A 210 -11.38 1.01 -10.60
C GLU A 210 -12.56 1.00 -9.62
N LEU A 211 -12.39 0.27 -8.53
CA LEU A 211 -13.40 0.05 -7.51
C LEU A 211 -12.76 0.13 -6.12
N GLY A 212 -13.47 0.71 -5.16
CA GLY A 212 -13.06 0.68 -3.77
C GLY A 212 -14.23 0.78 -2.82
N ALA A 213 -13.92 0.68 -1.54
CA ALA A 213 -14.87 0.93 -0.47
C ALA A 213 -14.31 1.96 0.50
N LEU A 214 -15.14 2.90 0.91
CA LEU A 214 -14.84 3.81 2.01
C LEU A 214 -15.83 3.59 3.13
N SER A 215 -15.33 3.19 4.30
CA SER A 215 -16.14 2.94 5.48
C SER A 215 -15.74 3.91 6.59
N PHE A 216 -16.64 4.83 6.93
CA PHE A 216 -16.42 5.72 8.07
C PHE A 216 -16.59 5.00 9.41
N PRO A 217 -15.96 5.47 10.50
CA PRO A 217 -16.25 4.90 11.82
C PRO A 217 -17.70 5.15 12.24
N ALA A 218 -18.41 4.06 12.56
CA ALA A 218 -19.69 4.08 13.24
C ALA A 218 -19.71 2.89 14.19
N ARG A 219 -19.94 3.11 15.48
CA ARG A 219 -19.90 2.06 16.50
C ARG A 219 -20.87 0.94 16.09
N ASN A 220 -20.43 -0.30 16.26
CA ASN A 220 -21.15 -1.51 15.83
C ASN A 220 -21.27 -1.69 14.31
N LYS A 221 -20.52 -0.93 13.52
CA LYS A 221 -20.37 -1.19 12.09
C LYS A 221 -19.22 -2.17 11.87
N HIS A 222 -19.45 -3.17 11.05
CA HIS A 222 -18.48 -4.16 10.64
C HIS A 222 -18.32 -4.09 9.13
N ILE A 223 -17.10 -4.08 8.63
CA ILE A 223 -16.80 -4.24 7.20
C ILE A 223 -15.82 -5.40 7.04
N ASN A 224 -16.14 -6.32 6.13
CA ASN A 224 -15.25 -7.36 5.67
C ASN A 224 -14.85 -7.09 4.20
N PHE A 225 -13.70 -7.62 3.80
CA PHE A 225 -13.18 -7.52 2.44
C PHE A 225 -12.18 -8.63 2.17
N HIS A 226 -11.92 -8.92 0.89
CA HIS A 226 -10.91 -9.91 0.50
C HIS A 226 -9.55 -9.55 1.11
N GLY A 227 -8.91 -10.52 1.78
CA GLY A 227 -7.72 -10.25 2.59
C GLY A 227 -6.47 -9.83 1.79
N ASN A 228 -6.50 -10.02 0.47
CA ASN A 228 -5.45 -9.59 -0.45
C ASN A 228 -5.65 -8.17 -1.01
N LEU A 229 -6.63 -7.41 -0.52
CA LEU A 229 -6.89 -6.05 -1.00
C LEU A 229 -6.07 -4.98 -0.28
N LEU A 230 -5.60 -4.00 -1.05
CA LEU A 230 -4.85 -2.85 -0.54
C LEU A 230 -5.79 -1.94 0.24
N HIS A 231 -5.43 -1.63 1.48
CA HIS A 231 -6.28 -0.79 2.33
C HIS A 231 -5.48 0.03 3.34
N GLY A 232 -6.11 1.08 3.86
CA GLY A 232 -5.49 2.01 4.80
C GLY A 232 -6.53 2.86 5.54
N VAL A 233 -6.05 3.77 6.38
CA VAL A 233 -6.90 4.76 7.08
C VAL A 233 -6.52 6.16 6.64
N VAL A 234 -7.52 6.91 6.20
CA VAL A 234 -7.35 8.27 5.69
C VAL A 234 -7.78 9.27 6.78
N GLY A 235 -6.86 9.58 7.69
CA GLY A 235 -7.10 10.46 8.84
C GLY A 235 -7.56 11.87 8.48
N SER A 236 -7.14 12.39 7.32
CA SER A 236 -7.58 13.70 6.82
C SER A 236 -9.07 13.78 6.47
N LEU A 237 -9.73 12.63 6.27
CA LEU A 237 -11.17 12.55 6.03
C LEU A 237 -11.97 12.39 7.33
N THR A 238 -11.35 12.52 8.49
CA THR A 238 -12.05 12.46 9.78
C THR A 238 -13.13 13.53 9.88
N ASN A 239 -14.31 13.13 10.33
CA ASN A 239 -15.50 13.98 10.48
C ASN A 239 -15.61 14.61 11.87
N ALA A 240 -14.74 14.22 12.79
CA ALA A 240 -14.88 14.59 14.18
C ALA A 240 -14.52 16.08 14.38
N PRO A 241 -15.39 16.89 15.03
CA PRO A 241 -15.14 18.31 15.27
C PRO A 241 -13.76 18.56 15.90
N GLN A 242 -13.14 19.70 15.58
CA GLN A 242 -11.92 20.14 16.25
C GLN A 242 -12.14 20.17 17.77
N GLY A 243 -11.21 19.56 18.52
CA GLY A 243 -11.28 19.45 19.98
C GLY A 243 -11.87 18.14 20.52
N VAL A 244 -12.40 17.25 19.67
CA VAL A 244 -12.77 15.89 20.10
C VAL A 244 -11.53 15.05 20.33
N THR A 245 -11.37 14.54 21.56
CA THR A 245 -10.23 13.68 21.98
C THR A 245 -10.53 12.19 21.89
N GLN A 246 -11.72 11.81 21.43
CA GLN A 246 -12.11 10.40 21.29
C GLN A 246 -11.28 9.71 20.21
N ARG A 247 -10.65 8.60 20.60
CA ARG A 247 -9.80 7.77 19.74
C ARG A 247 -10.63 6.90 18.80
N ARG A 248 -10.04 6.58 17.64
CA ARG A 248 -10.54 5.55 16.73
C ARG A 248 -10.23 4.19 17.34
N VAL A 249 -11.26 3.44 17.72
CA VAL A 249 -11.11 2.11 18.32
C VAL A 249 -11.73 1.09 17.39
N THR A 250 -10.93 0.11 16.94
CA THR A 250 -11.40 -0.97 16.08
C THR A 250 -10.96 -2.34 16.62
N PHE A 251 -11.84 -3.32 16.49
CA PHE A 251 -11.55 -4.73 16.63
C PHE A 251 -11.40 -5.34 15.23
N LEU A 252 -10.24 -5.93 14.96
CA LEU A 252 -9.89 -6.48 13.65
C LEU A 252 -9.77 -7.98 13.75
N VAL A 253 -10.30 -8.67 12.74
CA VAL A 253 -10.23 -10.12 12.59
C VAL A 253 -9.84 -10.45 11.16
N ASN A 254 -8.73 -11.18 11.01
CA ASN A 254 -8.32 -11.79 9.76
C ASN A 254 -8.60 -13.29 9.79
N TRP A 255 -9.25 -13.78 8.75
CA TRP A 255 -9.70 -15.17 8.63
C TRP A 255 -8.74 -15.95 7.76
N TRP A 256 -8.09 -16.96 8.32
CA TRP A 256 -6.96 -17.62 7.69
C TRP A 256 -7.27 -19.08 7.34
N SER A 257 -6.89 -19.49 6.14
CA SER A 257 -6.84 -20.91 5.74
C SER A 257 -5.56 -21.61 6.19
N VAL A 258 -4.52 -20.83 6.50
CA VAL A 258 -3.27 -21.29 7.10
C VAL A 258 -2.87 -20.32 8.20
N LYS A 259 -2.54 -20.83 9.39
CA LYS A 259 -2.13 -19.99 10.52
C LYS A 259 -0.86 -19.22 10.17
N ALA A 260 -0.90 -17.89 10.31
CA ALA A 260 0.26 -17.03 10.09
C ALA A 260 1.41 -17.38 11.06
N GLN A 261 2.63 -17.29 10.56
CA GLN A 261 3.85 -17.60 11.30
C GLN A 261 4.23 -16.45 12.27
N PRO A 262 4.99 -16.76 13.34
CA PRO A 262 5.54 -15.74 14.22
C PRO A 262 6.36 -14.69 13.45
N PRO A 263 6.23 -13.38 13.75
CA PRO A 263 5.73 -12.88 15.02
C PRO A 263 4.21 -12.66 15.09
N ASN A 264 3.45 -12.93 14.03
CA ASN A 264 1.99 -12.89 14.08
C ASN A 264 1.43 -14.01 14.98
N CYS A 265 0.16 -13.90 15.37
CA CYS A 265 -0.59 -14.98 16.01
C CYS A 265 0.02 -15.48 17.33
N GLN A 266 0.54 -14.57 18.15
CA GLN A 266 1.13 -14.89 19.46
C GLN A 266 0.07 -15.45 20.42
N PRO A 267 0.39 -16.51 21.19
CA PRO A 267 -0.51 -16.99 22.22
C PRO A 267 -0.59 -16.00 23.38
N LEU A 268 -1.79 -15.82 23.93
CA LEU A 268 -1.95 -15.12 25.20
C LEU A 268 -1.43 -15.99 26.36
N SER A 269 -0.72 -15.36 27.30
CA SER A 269 -0.33 -16.01 28.55
C SER A 269 -1.57 -16.30 29.42
N ARG A 270 -1.42 -17.21 30.38
CA ARG A 270 -2.51 -17.53 31.33
C ARG A 270 -2.99 -16.31 32.11
N ASP A 271 -2.08 -15.40 32.46
CA ASP A 271 -2.44 -14.19 33.20
C ASP A 271 -3.16 -13.17 32.30
N GLN A 272 -2.76 -13.06 31.03
CA GLN A 272 -3.50 -12.24 30.07
C GLN A 272 -4.92 -12.77 29.86
N ILE A 273 -5.07 -14.09 29.69
CA ILE A 273 -6.39 -14.74 29.56
C ILE A 273 -7.27 -14.43 30.76
N ARG A 274 -6.74 -14.57 31.98
CA ARG A 274 -7.49 -14.25 33.22
C ARG A 274 -7.95 -12.80 33.28
N GLN A 275 -7.11 -11.86 32.84
CA GLN A 275 -7.48 -10.43 32.81
C GLN A 275 -8.63 -10.18 31.82
N PHE A 276 -8.59 -10.78 30.63
CA PHE A 276 -9.69 -10.70 29.68
C PHE A 276 -10.97 -11.35 30.22
N GLU A 277 -10.89 -12.54 30.82
CA GLU A 277 -12.04 -13.23 31.45
C GLU A 277 -12.66 -12.40 32.59
N GLU A 278 -11.84 -11.71 33.36
CA GLU A 278 -12.29 -10.89 34.48
C GLU A 278 -13.03 -9.63 34.02
N ILE A 279 -12.47 -8.91 33.04
CA ILE A 279 -13.04 -7.68 32.50
C ILE A 279 -14.31 -7.97 31.69
N SER A 280 -14.26 -9.01 30.85
CA SER A 280 -15.36 -9.41 29.97
C SER A 280 -16.26 -10.48 30.62
N ARG A 281 -16.47 -10.36 31.94
CA ARG A 281 -17.27 -11.33 32.71
C ARG A 281 -18.70 -11.33 32.20
N GLY A 282 -19.18 -12.52 31.83
CA GLY A 282 -20.53 -12.71 31.31
C GLY A 282 -20.62 -12.71 29.78
N ALA A 283 -19.54 -12.39 29.06
CA ALA A 283 -19.52 -12.44 27.59
C ALA A 283 -19.96 -13.80 27.04
N VAL A 284 -19.52 -14.90 27.65
CA VAL A 284 -19.87 -16.26 27.23
C VAL A 284 -21.38 -16.52 27.28
N ALA A 285 -22.11 -15.90 28.22
CA ALA A 285 -23.57 -16.03 28.29
C ALA A 285 -24.29 -15.38 27.09
N LEU A 286 -23.62 -14.49 26.35
CA LEU A 286 -24.16 -13.88 25.14
C LEU A 286 -24.14 -14.83 23.93
N ILE A 287 -23.40 -15.94 23.99
CA ILE A 287 -23.38 -16.94 22.90
C ILE A 287 -24.78 -17.52 22.69
N ASP A 288 -25.54 -17.76 23.75
CA ASP A 288 -26.91 -18.28 23.67
C ASP A 288 -27.89 -17.26 23.07
N GLN A 289 -27.56 -15.96 23.14
CA GLN A 289 -28.36 -14.88 22.52
C GLN A 289 -28.14 -14.77 21.00
N LYS A 290 -27.15 -15.48 20.45
CA LYS A 290 -26.82 -15.45 19.01
C LYS A 290 -27.98 -15.82 18.10
N ALA A 291 -28.88 -16.72 18.55
CA ALA A 291 -30.07 -17.10 17.81
C ALA A 291 -31.11 -15.96 17.63
N PHE A 292 -31.01 -14.89 18.44
CA PHE A 292 -31.93 -13.75 18.43
C PHE A 292 -31.32 -12.49 17.81
N HIS A 293 -30.03 -12.50 17.48
CA HIS A 293 -29.34 -11.31 16.96
C HIS A 293 -29.55 -11.16 15.45
N SER A 294 -30.30 -10.15 15.04
CA SER A 294 -30.48 -9.80 13.63
C SER A 294 -29.45 -8.75 13.20
N ALA A 295 -28.22 -9.19 12.88
CA ALA A 295 -27.32 -8.32 12.15
C ALA A 295 -27.96 -7.97 10.79
N HIS A 296 -27.89 -6.70 10.40
CA HIS A 296 -28.48 -6.23 9.16
C HIS A 296 -27.38 -5.88 8.17
N PRO A 297 -27.39 -6.45 6.94
CA PRO A 297 -26.53 -5.97 5.86
C PRO A 297 -26.71 -4.47 5.71
N SER A 298 -25.61 -3.73 5.79
CA SER A 298 -25.63 -2.32 5.42
C SER A 298 -25.75 -2.25 3.91
N ALA A 299 -26.70 -1.46 3.41
CA ALA A 299 -26.70 -1.12 2.00
C ALA A 299 -25.38 -0.38 1.70
N LEU A 300 -24.54 -0.96 0.83
CA LEU A 300 -23.43 -0.23 0.25
C LEU A 300 -24.04 0.84 -0.64
N VAL A 301 -23.82 2.11 -0.28
CA VAL A 301 -24.29 3.22 -1.11
C VAL A 301 -23.32 3.36 -2.27
N ASP A 302 -23.80 3.10 -3.48
CA ASP A 302 -23.01 3.29 -4.69
C ASP A 302 -22.75 4.79 -4.92
N VAL A 303 -21.47 5.14 -4.94
CA VAL A 303 -20.97 6.46 -5.29
C VAL A 303 -20.13 6.30 -6.53
N THR A 304 -20.54 6.96 -7.61
CA THR A 304 -19.77 7.00 -8.85
C THR A 304 -19.07 8.34 -8.93
N SER A 305 -17.77 8.33 -9.22
CA SER A 305 -17.05 9.57 -9.48
C SER A 305 -17.58 10.27 -10.75
N PRO A 306 -17.36 11.57 -10.91
CA PRO A 306 -17.53 12.26 -12.19
C PRO A 306 -16.70 11.59 -13.30
N ASP A 307 -17.11 11.78 -14.55
CA ASP A 307 -16.43 11.17 -15.72
C ASP A 307 -15.06 11.81 -16.01
N GLU A 308 -14.84 13.07 -15.61
CA GLU A 308 -13.63 13.84 -15.91
C GLU A 308 -13.05 14.57 -14.68
N ALA A 309 -11.74 14.42 -14.45
CA ALA A 309 -11.02 15.10 -13.38
C ALA A 309 -11.08 16.64 -13.45
N ALA A 310 -11.15 17.20 -14.66
CA ALA A 310 -11.16 18.64 -14.88
C ALA A 310 -12.45 19.35 -14.43
N GLN A 311 -13.53 18.59 -14.19
CA GLN A 311 -14.81 19.12 -13.71
C GLN A 311 -14.92 19.14 -12.18
N ILE A 312 -13.95 18.51 -11.50
CA ILE A 312 -13.90 18.37 -10.06
C ILE A 312 -13.11 19.54 -9.46
N SER A 313 -13.61 20.16 -8.39
CA SER A 313 -12.91 21.23 -7.70
C SER A 313 -11.75 20.69 -6.84
N ASP A 314 -10.78 21.54 -6.51
CA ASP A 314 -9.64 21.15 -5.66
C ASP A 314 -10.08 20.68 -4.27
N ASP A 315 -11.17 21.26 -3.78
CA ASP A 315 -11.76 20.93 -2.49
C ASP A 315 -12.47 19.56 -2.51
N GLU A 316 -12.55 18.88 -3.66
CA GLU A 316 -13.14 17.55 -3.81
C GLU A 316 -12.11 16.44 -4.03
N TYR A 317 -10.81 16.71 -3.90
CA TYR A 317 -9.77 15.68 -3.93
C TYR A 317 -9.10 15.50 -2.58
N PHE A 318 -8.72 14.27 -2.27
CA PHE A 318 -7.66 14.00 -1.31
C PHE A 318 -6.56 13.17 -1.96
N THR A 319 -5.35 13.37 -1.47
CA THR A 319 -4.17 12.66 -1.96
C THR A 319 -3.87 11.52 -0.99
N VAL A 320 -3.74 10.30 -1.52
CA VAL A 320 -3.17 9.18 -0.78
C VAL A 320 -1.83 8.81 -1.37
N THR A 321 -0.92 8.38 -0.51
CA THR A 321 0.34 7.76 -0.92
C THR A 321 0.22 6.26 -0.65
N LEU A 322 0.15 5.48 -1.72
CA LEU A 322 0.20 4.03 -1.70
C LEU A 322 1.66 3.58 -1.57
N THR A 323 1.90 2.52 -0.81
CA THR A 323 3.25 1.94 -0.66
C THR A 323 3.67 1.24 -1.97
N PRO A 324 4.94 1.37 -2.41
CA PRO A 324 6.05 2.01 -1.70
C PRO A 324 6.09 3.54 -1.74
N GLU A 325 5.51 4.23 -2.72
CA GLU A 325 5.59 5.71 -2.85
C GLU A 325 4.68 6.25 -3.97
N GLU A 326 3.70 5.47 -4.38
CA GLU A 326 2.80 5.83 -5.47
C GLU A 326 1.76 6.82 -4.97
N ARG A 327 1.75 8.02 -5.56
CA ARG A 327 0.72 9.00 -5.24
C ARG A 327 -0.50 8.74 -6.08
N THR A 328 -1.65 8.72 -5.42
CA THR A 328 -2.95 8.63 -6.07
C THR A 328 -3.83 9.76 -5.57
N HIS A 329 -4.34 10.57 -6.49
CA HIS A 329 -5.37 11.57 -6.22
C HIS A 329 -6.73 10.94 -6.39
N ILE A 330 -7.54 11.03 -5.34
CA ILE A 330 -8.83 10.36 -5.25
C ILE A 330 -9.89 11.41 -5.06
N TRP A 331 -10.86 11.41 -5.98
CA TRP A 331 -12.04 12.23 -5.82
C TRP A 331 -12.86 11.80 -4.61
N TRP A 332 -13.37 12.78 -3.88
CA TRP A 332 -14.21 12.63 -2.72
C TRP A 332 -15.30 13.70 -2.65
N ASN A 333 -16.53 13.24 -2.47
CA ASN A 333 -17.64 14.14 -2.19
C ASN A 333 -17.74 14.39 -0.68
N HIS A 334 -17.32 15.58 -0.23
CA HIS A 334 -17.41 16.03 1.17
C HIS A 334 -18.84 16.08 1.72
N SER A 335 -19.86 15.98 0.86
CA SER A 335 -21.27 15.95 1.26
C SER A 335 -21.74 14.56 1.72
N LEU A 336 -20.92 13.51 1.54
CA LEU A 336 -21.30 12.16 1.94
C LEU A 336 -21.42 12.04 3.47
N PRO A 337 -22.50 11.42 4.00
CA PRO A 337 -22.65 11.17 5.42
C PRO A 337 -21.43 10.46 6.02
N SER A 338 -20.99 10.94 7.17
CA SER A 338 -19.73 10.52 7.77
C SER A 338 -19.85 9.31 8.69
N ASP A 339 -20.97 8.60 8.64
CA ASP A 339 -21.23 7.32 9.29
C ASP A 339 -21.51 6.19 8.27
N GLY A 340 -21.60 6.54 6.98
CA GLY A 340 -21.93 5.62 5.90
C GLY A 340 -20.78 4.70 5.48
N THR A 341 -21.13 3.71 4.67
CA THR A 341 -20.17 2.90 3.91
C THR A 341 -20.53 3.00 2.43
N TYR A 342 -19.52 3.35 1.64
CA TYR A 342 -19.67 3.71 0.24
C TYR A 342 -18.88 2.76 -0.62
N GLN A 343 -19.51 2.27 -1.68
CA GLN A 343 -18.78 1.67 -2.80
C GLN A 343 -18.43 2.82 -3.75
N ILE A 344 -17.14 2.97 -4.05
CA ILE A 344 -16.65 4.00 -4.95
C ILE A 344 -16.29 3.35 -6.27
N ARG A 345 -16.91 3.80 -7.35
CA ARG A 345 -16.50 3.46 -8.72
C ARG A 345 -15.85 4.68 -9.35
N TRP A 346 -14.56 4.56 -9.66
CA TRP A 346 -13.84 5.60 -10.37
C TRP A 346 -14.05 5.44 -11.87
N LYS A 347 -14.45 6.53 -12.53
CA LYS A 347 -14.63 6.61 -13.98
C LYS A 347 -13.61 7.54 -14.59
N GLY A 348 -13.22 7.22 -15.83
CA GLY A 348 -12.35 8.07 -16.64
C GLY A 348 -11.08 8.43 -15.88
N ASP A 349 -10.83 9.72 -15.70
CA ASP A 349 -9.64 10.28 -15.06
C ASP A 349 -9.86 10.67 -13.59
N ALA A 350 -10.99 10.34 -12.97
CA ALA A 350 -11.28 10.72 -11.58
C ALA A 350 -10.36 10.09 -10.52
N LEU A 351 -9.53 9.15 -10.94
CA LEU A 351 -8.40 8.66 -10.18
C LEU A 351 -7.13 8.90 -10.99
N LEU A 352 -6.28 9.78 -10.46
CA LEU A 352 -5.00 10.10 -11.06
C LEU A 352 -3.91 9.41 -10.21
N GLY A 353 -3.45 8.25 -10.67
CA GLY A 353 -2.46 7.41 -10.01
C GLY A 353 -1.38 6.90 -10.96
N GLY A 354 -0.60 5.90 -10.57
CA GLY A 354 0.48 5.33 -11.37
C GLY A 354 1.76 6.17 -11.40
N VAL A 355 1.87 7.20 -10.56
CA VAL A 355 3.04 8.07 -10.50
C VAL A 355 3.67 8.01 -9.12
N SER A 356 4.94 7.65 -9.08
CA SER A 356 5.71 7.54 -7.84
C SER A 356 6.36 8.87 -7.50
N VAL A 357 6.46 9.19 -6.22
CA VAL A 357 7.32 10.30 -5.78
C VAL A 357 8.75 9.80 -5.80
N LEU A 358 9.62 10.42 -6.59
CA LEU A 358 11.04 10.08 -6.61
C LEU A 358 11.74 10.74 -5.43
N ASP A 359 12.32 9.91 -4.55
CA ASP A 359 13.20 10.36 -3.48
C ASP A 359 14.54 9.61 -3.55
N LEU A 360 15.58 10.26 -4.07
CA LEU A 360 16.89 9.64 -4.23
C LEU A 360 17.62 9.37 -2.90
N TYR A 361 17.08 9.86 -1.78
CA TYR A 361 17.60 9.55 -0.45
C TYR A 361 16.99 8.25 0.11
N GLU A 362 15.93 7.73 -0.51
CA GLU A 362 15.26 6.51 -0.08
C GLU A 362 15.65 5.33 -0.97
N GLY A 363 16.26 4.30 -0.36
CA GLY A 363 16.73 3.11 -1.06
C GLY A 363 15.66 2.38 -1.90
N PRO A 364 14.40 2.25 -1.45
CA PRO A 364 13.31 1.70 -2.26
C PRO A 364 13.05 2.49 -3.55
N SER A 365 12.99 3.82 -3.48
CA SER A 365 12.77 4.70 -4.64
C SER A 365 13.87 4.51 -5.69
N VAL A 366 15.14 4.53 -5.25
CA VAL A 366 16.31 4.31 -6.11
C VAL A 366 16.25 2.93 -6.76
N ARG A 367 15.97 1.87 -6.00
CA ARG A 367 15.84 0.53 -6.57
C ARG A 367 14.73 0.45 -7.62
N ARG A 368 13.59 1.10 -7.39
CA ARG A 368 12.47 1.11 -8.33
C ARG A 368 12.86 1.77 -9.66
N VAL A 369 13.62 2.87 -9.62
CA VAL A 369 14.17 3.48 -10.83
C VAL A 369 15.05 2.48 -11.59
N PHE A 370 15.98 1.79 -10.94
CA PHE A 370 16.98 0.98 -11.67
C PHE A 370 16.64 -0.50 -11.88
N SER A 371 15.58 -1.02 -11.27
CA SER A 371 15.24 -2.45 -11.32
C SER A 371 14.38 -2.85 -12.53
N THR A 372 13.71 -1.90 -13.16
CA THR A 372 12.87 -2.16 -14.34
C THR A 372 13.57 -1.71 -15.62
N PRO A 373 13.48 -2.48 -16.73
CA PRO A 373 13.97 -2.05 -18.02
C PRO A 373 13.09 -0.95 -18.66
N LYS A 374 11.86 -0.73 -18.16
CA LYS A 374 10.96 0.28 -18.72
C LYS A 374 11.59 1.69 -18.68
N PRO A 375 11.45 2.50 -19.73
CA PRO A 375 11.85 3.91 -19.68
C PRO A 375 11.12 4.67 -18.57
N LYS A 376 11.81 5.68 -18.01
CA LYS A 376 11.33 6.43 -16.85
C LYS A 376 10.92 7.81 -17.31
N LEU A 377 9.67 8.17 -17.01
CA LEU A 377 9.09 9.46 -17.34
C LEU A 377 9.00 10.32 -16.07
N PHE A 378 9.81 11.36 -16.00
CA PHE A 378 9.92 12.24 -14.83
C PHE A 378 9.21 13.57 -15.09
N LEU A 379 8.42 14.02 -14.10
CA LEU A 379 7.98 15.40 -13.95
C LEU A 379 8.84 16.08 -12.89
N PHE A 380 9.81 16.89 -13.31
CA PHE A 380 10.64 17.67 -12.39
C PHE A 380 9.97 19.00 -12.04
N TYR A 381 9.96 19.36 -10.76
CA TYR A 381 9.35 20.60 -10.28
C TYR A 381 10.08 21.17 -9.04
N ASP A 382 9.88 22.46 -8.80
CA ASP A 382 10.29 23.15 -7.57
C ASP A 382 9.06 23.45 -6.71
N GLU A 383 8.93 22.81 -5.55
CA GLU A 383 7.80 22.96 -4.62
C GLU A 383 7.60 24.40 -4.13
N ASN A 384 8.64 25.24 -4.18
CA ASN A 384 8.55 26.63 -3.73
C ASN A 384 7.97 27.56 -4.81
N LYS A 385 7.91 27.08 -6.06
CA LYS A 385 7.47 27.86 -7.22
C LYS A 385 6.21 27.30 -7.88
N HIS A 386 5.96 26.00 -7.72
CA HIS A 386 4.91 25.30 -8.41
C HIS A 386 4.00 24.59 -7.42
N ASN A 387 2.69 24.65 -7.70
CA ASN A 387 1.73 23.77 -7.07
C ASN A 387 1.77 22.44 -7.83
N LEU A 388 2.20 21.35 -7.18
CA LEU A 388 2.35 20.06 -7.83
C LEU A 388 1.01 19.52 -8.36
N TRP A 389 -0.10 19.77 -7.66
CA TRP A 389 -1.42 19.35 -8.10
C TRP A 389 -1.82 19.99 -9.44
N GLU A 390 -1.54 21.28 -9.61
CA GLU A 390 -1.78 21.97 -10.89
C GLU A 390 -0.94 21.40 -12.04
N LEU A 391 0.28 20.93 -11.74
CA LEU A 391 1.11 20.23 -12.72
C LEU A 391 0.56 18.82 -13.02
N GLU A 392 0.15 18.09 -12.00
CA GLU A 392 -0.41 16.74 -12.09
C GLU A 392 -1.72 16.71 -12.89
N LYS A 393 -2.59 17.72 -12.79
CA LYS A 393 -3.79 17.88 -13.66
C LYS A 393 -3.47 17.92 -15.15
N LEU A 394 -2.31 18.47 -15.51
CA LEU A 394 -1.87 18.56 -16.90
C LEU A 394 -1.06 17.33 -17.32
N PHE A 395 -0.24 16.81 -16.41
CA PHE A 395 0.65 15.69 -16.63
C PHE A 395 -0.10 14.35 -16.70
N LEU A 396 -0.88 14.01 -15.67
CA LEU A 396 -1.47 12.69 -15.49
C LEU A 396 -2.38 12.27 -16.67
N PRO A 397 -3.28 13.13 -17.19
CA PRO A 397 -4.06 12.79 -18.37
C PRO A 397 -3.23 12.62 -19.65
N ALA A 398 -2.07 13.28 -19.77
CA ALA A 398 -1.17 13.13 -20.93
C ALA A 398 -0.43 11.80 -20.91
N VAL A 399 -0.07 11.31 -19.73
CA VAL A 399 0.81 10.14 -19.56
C VAL A 399 0.04 8.83 -19.35
N LYS A 400 -1.20 8.90 -18.84
CA LYS A 400 -2.04 7.73 -18.56
C LYS A 400 -2.21 6.78 -19.75
N PRO A 401 -2.39 7.23 -21.01
CA PRO A 401 -2.44 6.34 -22.18
C PRO A 401 -1.13 5.56 -22.43
N HIS A 402 -0.08 5.84 -21.68
CA HIS A 402 1.26 5.26 -21.81
C HIS A 402 1.75 4.60 -20.51
N ALA A 403 0.86 4.30 -19.55
CA ALA A 403 1.22 3.70 -18.27
C ALA A 403 1.79 2.28 -18.34
N ASP A 404 1.49 1.57 -19.42
CA ASP A 404 2.11 0.29 -19.74
C ASP A 404 3.58 0.45 -20.20
N ALA A 405 3.89 1.55 -20.90
CA ALA A 405 5.18 1.79 -21.54
C ALA A 405 6.22 2.46 -20.64
N PHE A 406 5.81 3.28 -19.67
CA PHE A 406 6.72 4.07 -18.83
C PHE A 406 6.54 3.75 -17.35
N LEU A 407 7.63 3.85 -16.59
CA LEU A 407 7.57 4.05 -15.16
C LEU A 407 7.58 5.55 -14.85
N MET A 408 6.53 6.05 -14.19
CA MET A 408 6.33 7.48 -14.05
C MET A 408 6.69 7.99 -12.66
N PHE A 409 7.30 9.18 -12.61
CA PHE A 409 7.75 9.80 -11.38
C PHE A 409 7.43 11.30 -11.34
N THR A 410 7.06 11.80 -10.17
CA THR A 410 7.23 13.22 -9.82
C THR A 410 8.53 13.40 -9.05
N ALA A 411 9.31 14.41 -9.39
CA ALA A 411 10.68 14.58 -8.94
C ALA A 411 10.88 16.00 -8.38
N GLU A 412 10.87 16.12 -7.06
CA GLU A 412 11.05 17.41 -6.37
C GLU A 412 12.53 17.83 -6.41
N ARG A 413 12.76 19.08 -6.83
CA ARG A 413 14.09 19.67 -7.05
C ARG A 413 15.12 19.37 -5.96
N LYS A 414 14.79 19.56 -4.67
CA LYS A 414 15.74 19.35 -3.56
C LYS A 414 16.09 17.89 -3.38
N LYS A 415 15.16 16.97 -3.69
CA LYS A 415 15.32 15.52 -3.57
C LYS A 415 15.96 14.84 -4.80
N THR A 416 15.94 15.51 -5.95
CA THR A 416 16.29 14.86 -7.23
C THR A 416 17.35 15.61 -8.03
N LYS A 417 18.19 16.42 -7.36
CA LYS A 417 19.22 17.23 -8.03
C LYS A 417 20.22 16.41 -8.85
N ASP A 418 20.58 15.22 -8.40
CA ASP A 418 21.51 14.35 -9.13
C ASP A 418 20.90 13.79 -10.42
N ALA A 419 19.61 13.45 -10.40
CA ALA A 419 18.88 13.07 -11.60
C ALA A 419 18.77 14.26 -12.58
N MET A 420 18.47 15.47 -12.07
CA MET A 420 18.45 16.68 -12.90
C MET A 420 19.80 16.92 -13.58
N ASN A 421 20.91 16.85 -12.84
CA ASN A 421 22.26 17.02 -13.40
C ASN A 421 22.57 15.98 -14.48
N THR A 422 22.17 14.73 -14.26
CA THR A 422 22.36 13.61 -15.20
C THR A 422 21.61 13.85 -16.51
N LEU A 423 20.44 14.50 -16.45
CA LEU A 423 19.61 14.85 -17.59
C LEU A 423 19.94 16.23 -18.18
N GLY A 424 20.91 16.95 -17.63
CA GLY A 424 21.25 18.31 -18.07
C GLY A 424 20.17 19.35 -17.77
N ILE A 425 19.29 19.09 -16.80
CA ILE A 425 18.21 19.99 -16.37
C ILE A 425 18.74 20.99 -15.34
N VAL A 426 18.47 22.28 -15.53
CA VAL A 426 18.79 23.35 -14.58
C VAL A 426 17.52 23.94 -13.94
N ASP A 427 17.68 24.69 -12.85
CA ASP A 427 16.56 25.31 -12.11
C ASP A 427 15.65 26.20 -12.97
N GLY A 428 16.19 26.76 -14.07
CA GLY A 428 15.45 27.59 -15.02
C GLY A 428 14.52 26.82 -15.96
N ASP A 429 14.70 25.50 -16.07
CA ASP A 429 13.88 24.65 -16.92
C ASP A 429 12.59 24.18 -16.22
N LEU A 430 12.51 24.32 -14.90
CA LEU A 430 11.39 23.81 -14.11
C LEU A 430 10.11 24.66 -14.31
N PRO A 431 8.91 24.03 -14.42
CA PRO A 431 8.69 22.58 -14.40
C PRO A 431 8.95 21.97 -15.79
N THR A 432 9.56 20.78 -15.84
CA THR A 432 9.85 20.08 -17.10
C THR A 432 9.60 18.58 -17.02
N VAL A 433 9.46 17.97 -18.18
CA VAL A 433 9.33 16.52 -18.33
C VAL A 433 10.60 15.97 -18.98
N ALA A 434 11.07 14.83 -18.49
CA ALA A 434 12.18 14.11 -19.09
C ALA A 434 11.89 12.62 -19.19
N ILE A 435 12.46 11.98 -20.19
CA ILE A 435 12.47 10.52 -20.34
C ILE A 435 13.90 10.04 -20.24
N HIS A 436 14.14 9.00 -19.44
CA HIS A 436 15.39 8.26 -19.40
C HIS A 436 15.10 6.78 -19.60
N ASP A 437 15.53 6.23 -20.73
CA ASP A 437 15.69 4.80 -20.86
C ASP A 437 17.07 4.41 -20.31
N THR A 438 17.07 3.63 -19.24
CA THR A 438 18.31 3.22 -18.56
C THR A 438 18.97 2.03 -19.23
N THR A 439 18.28 1.39 -20.19
CA THR A 439 18.79 0.20 -20.89
C THR A 439 19.83 0.60 -21.92
N ASP A 440 19.56 1.67 -22.67
CA ASP A 440 20.42 2.23 -23.72
C ASP A 440 21.05 3.59 -23.32
N ASP A 441 20.75 4.07 -22.11
CA ASP A 441 21.12 5.41 -21.60
C ASP A 441 20.58 6.57 -22.46
N ASN A 442 19.49 6.36 -23.20
CA ASN A 442 18.84 7.37 -24.01
C ASN A 442 18.05 8.35 -23.14
N LYS A 443 18.29 9.64 -23.38
CA LYS A 443 17.76 10.75 -22.56
C LYS A 443 17.08 11.77 -23.46
N ALA A 444 15.87 12.14 -23.11
CA ALA A 444 15.15 13.24 -23.73
C ALA A 444 14.63 14.20 -22.66
N VAL A 445 14.71 15.50 -22.92
CA VAL A 445 14.16 16.55 -22.05
C VAL A 445 13.24 17.45 -22.86
N MET A 446 12.04 17.70 -22.34
CA MET A 446 11.08 18.60 -22.94
C MET A 446 11.54 20.06 -22.77
N THR A 447 11.42 20.88 -23.81
CA THR A 447 11.83 22.29 -23.79
C THR A 447 10.66 23.25 -23.93
N GLY A 448 10.73 24.39 -23.24
CA GLY A 448 9.75 25.47 -23.30
C GLY A 448 8.56 25.30 -22.34
N ILE A 449 7.40 25.86 -22.69
CA ILE A 449 6.24 25.94 -21.78
C ILE A 449 5.67 24.55 -21.49
N PHE A 450 5.46 24.26 -20.21
CA PHE A 450 4.78 23.06 -19.73
C PHE A 450 3.27 23.13 -20.03
N SER A 451 2.76 22.18 -20.82
CA SER A 451 1.33 22.03 -21.09
C SER A 451 1.02 20.58 -21.48
N ARG A 452 -0.23 20.15 -21.28
CA ARG A 452 -0.69 18.79 -21.63
C ARG A 452 -0.32 18.40 -23.06
N ALA A 453 -0.69 19.23 -24.05
CA ALA A 453 -0.43 18.95 -25.46
C ALA A 453 1.08 18.82 -25.78
N ARG A 454 1.94 19.53 -25.05
CA ARG A 454 3.40 19.41 -25.22
C ARG A 454 3.96 18.16 -24.58
N VAL A 455 3.42 17.73 -23.45
CA VAL A 455 3.78 16.44 -22.83
C VAL A 455 3.40 15.29 -23.77
N GLU A 456 2.18 15.32 -24.33
CA GLU A 456 1.70 14.33 -25.31
C GLU A 456 2.60 14.27 -26.55
N ASP A 457 2.91 15.43 -27.17
CA ASP A 457 3.81 15.51 -28.32
C ASP A 457 5.25 15.04 -27.99
N PHE A 458 5.74 15.37 -26.81
CA PHE A 458 7.07 14.96 -26.35
C PHE A 458 7.18 13.43 -26.23
N ILE A 459 6.18 12.78 -25.60
CA ILE A 459 6.14 11.32 -25.46
C ILE A 459 6.00 10.64 -26.83
N ALA A 460 5.13 11.16 -27.69
CA ALA A 460 4.92 10.63 -29.04
C ALA A 460 6.22 10.67 -29.87
N ARG A 461 7.00 11.76 -29.78
CA ARG A 461 8.28 11.89 -30.47
C ARG A 461 9.32 10.91 -29.93
N PHE A 462 9.44 10.77 -28.62
CA PHE A 462 10.36 9.81 -28.01
C PHE A 462 10.06 8.38 -28.47
N ARG A 463 8.80 7.96 -28.42
CA ARG A 463 8.39 6.62 -28.88
C ARG A 463 8.68 6.39 -30.36
N LYS A 464 8.41 7.38 -31.21
CA LYS A 464 8.66 7.27 -32.64
C LYS A 464 10.14 7.07 -32.95
N GLN A 465 11.02 7.81 -32.26
CA GLN A 465 12.46 7.66 -32.42
C GLN A 465 12.92 6.27 -31.97
N HIS A 466 12.49 5.84 -30.78
CA HIS A 466 12.90 4.56 -30.22
C HIS A 466 12.41 3.35 -31.04
N SER A 467 11.17 3.38 -31.54
CA SER A 467 10.67 2.34 -32.44
C SER A 467 11.41 2.31 -33.79
N SER A 468 11.89 3.44 -34.30
CA SER A 468 12.67 3.47 -35.54
C SER A 468 14.09 2.93 -35.36
N GLU A 469 14.70 3.15 -34.19
CA GLU A 469 16.01 2.60 -33.84
C GLU A 469 15.93 1.07 -33.68
N GLN A 470 14.93 0.57 -32.95
CA GLN A 470 14.69 -0.88 -32.80
C GLN A 470 14.41 -1.59 -34.13
N GLN A 471 13.67 -0.95 -35.05
CA GLN A 471 13.44 -1.52 -36.38
C GLN A 471 14.72 -1.55 -37.23
N GLN A 472 15.61 -0.57 -37.08
CA GLN A 472 16.89 -0.54 -37.79
C GLN A 472 17.83 -1.63 -37.27
N GLU A 473 17.94 -1.79 -35.95
CA GLU A 473 18.73 -2.86 -35.32
C GLU A 473 18.22 -4.24 -35.73
N GLN A 474 16.91 -4.49 -35.65
CA GLN A 474 16.33 -5.77 -36.07
C GLN A 474 16.55 -6.06 -37.56
N THR A 475 16.51 -5.03 -38.41
CA THR A 475 16.79 -5.20 -39.85
C THR A 475 18.27 -5.50 -40.11
N GLN A 476 19.17 -5.00 -39.27
CA GLN A 476 20.60 -5.27 -39.37
C GLN A 476 20.92 -6.70 -38.91
N ASP A 477 20.36 -7.13 -37.77
CA ASP A 477 20.51 -8.50 -37.26
C ASP A 477 19.98 -9.53 -38.27
N ASP A 478 18.79 -9.29 -38.84
CA ASP A 478 18.20 -10.14 -39.90
C ASP A 478 19.05 -10.19 -41.19
N GLN A 479 19.89 -9.16 -41.44
CA GLN A 479 20.81 -9.13 -42.57
C GLN A 479 22.10 -9.89 -42.26
N GLU A 480 22.65 -9.73 -41.06
CA GLU A 480 23.84 -10.46 -40.59
C GLU A 480 23.56 -11.97 -40.52
N GLU A 481 22.42 -12.40 -39.97
CA GLU A 481 22.02 -13.82 -39.91
C GLU A 481 21.90 -14.45 -41.32
N LYS A 482 21.35 -13.71 -42.29
CA LYS A 482 21.26 -14.16 -43.70
C LYS A 482 22.60 -14.19 -44.42
N GLU A 483 23.57 -13.39 -43.99
CA GLU A 483 24.93 -13.44 -44.52
C GLU A 483 25.68 -14.64 -43.94
N GLU A 484 25.51 -14.93 -42.65
CA GLU A 484 26.06 -16.12 -42.00
C GLU A 484 25.50 -17.43 -42.60
N GLU A 485 24.18 -17.54 -42.80
CA GLU A 485 23.56 -18.71 -43.46
C GLU A 485 24.12 -18.94 -44.87
N LYS A 486 24.37 -17.87 -45.63
CA LYS A 486 24.96 -17.97 -46.99
C LYS A 486 26.42 -18.40 -46.96
N GLU A 487 27.18 -18.01 -45.95
CA GLU A 487 28.54 -18.48 -45.77
C GLU A 487 28.57 -19.96 -45.37
N GLU A 488 27.67 -20.41 -44.48
CA GLU A 488 27.57 -21.82 -44.10
C GLU A 488 27.18 -22.73 -45.28
N ASP A 489 26.20 -22.34 -46.10
CA ASP A 489 25.83 -23.08 -47.32
C ASP A 489 27.00 -23.23 -48.29
N LYS A 490 27.88 -22.22 -48.38
CA LYS A 490 29.06 -22.26 -49.24
C LYS A 490 30.09 -23.29 -48.78
N TYR A 491 30.18 -23.58 -47.49
CA TYR A 491 31.09 -24.59 -46.94
C TYR A 491 30.54 -26.02 -47.01
N GLN A 492 29.23 -26.21 -47.22
CA GLN A 492 28.65 -27.56 -47.38
C GLN A 492 28.77 -28.12 -48.81
N ASP A 493 29.01 -27.27 -49.80
CA ASP A 493 29.20 -27.65 -51.20
C ASP A 493 30.68 -27.91 -51.58
N GLU A 494 31.63 -27.65 -50.68
CA GLU A 494 33.06 -28.03 -50.80
C GLU A 494 33.38 -29.36 -50.09
#